data_AF-A0A6A6QBH8-F1
#
_entry.id   AF-A0A6A6QBH8-F1
#
_cell.length_a   1.000
_cell.length_b   1.000
_cell.length_c   1.000
_cell.angle_alpha   90.00
_cell.angle_beta   90.00
_cell.angle_gamma   90.00
#
_symmetry.space_group_name_H-M   'P 1'
#
loop_
_entity.id
_entity.type
_entity.pdbx_description
1 polymer ?
#
loop_
_entity_poly.entity_id
_entity_poly.type
_entity_poly.pdbx_seq_one_letter_code
_entity_poly.pdbx_strand_id
1 'polypeptide(L)'
;MPVCHKGEVGSRVKLAIHQVKCQACARGTSIYHLSLCDSLFAPIAITKTRIIIRTKMEKPWARERWDPTRVNESGNTRRLPVELYDGLSSQACLSTEDIIEFPYNPVPWNIRSQVLQRLGYPELSLGDAHKSLLLIEAALSEVTATELGLKVMLVLGMSTWLWNIEFYEQHGLEYLPVAVVIWLQNLEKEVWQQIIIGLCETHGYWYLRQFRQTLEEKAPLFHASRLRQMYDRGYEARKMKCQGKGDNVEYSDSFRFGPIYYRAYPWMDPALLRRSNGAVKKLKKDLTKSSDSRCRLGKSSIQDGLTKEQGTKTPIGDMYGVFAATGLVKGETLLSEDPILAVTTDSNACPGTFHKVMSGENFEFPGLYKNGKGSQLMTLHLLRCLALIVQWDKNSQYSSRDPLISPAVKGLTPNYSGGHHPWSFNEHIVYPTLMLRKLGIDVFADLRYDTWVVQTIMSRLDNNGISLPLGHGWIKSLGSLHCLFNHSCTPNAGWMPKAGDPSKLEVWVSRDVKEGEELFVCYKDTVMFMPYEERQKTLQKWLGTECGCPRCAADRLKIAKRGRKLP
;
A
#
# COMPACT_ATOMS: atom_id res chain seq x y z
N MET A 1 -22.17 0.58 75.01
CA MET A 1 -22.64 1.44 73.90
C MET A 1 -21.84 2.73 73.95
N PRO A 2 -20.99 2.97 72.95
CA PRO A 2 -21.26 4.08 72.00
C PRO A 2 -20.89 3.68 70.56
N VAL A 3 -21.65 3.99 69.51
CA VAL A 3 -21.93 5.29 68.86
C VAL A 3 -20.68 5.99 68.32
N CYS A 4 -20.70 6.10 66.99
CA CYS A 4 -19.68 6.55 66.07
C CYS A 4 -19.67 8.09 65.96
N HIS A 5 -18.49 8.71 65.90
CA HIS A 5 -18.30 10.01 65.26
C HIS A 5 -17.15 9.93 64.25
N LYS A 6 -17.40 10.56 63.10
CA LYS A 6 -16.56 10.68 61.91
C LYS A 6 -15.22 11.37 62.23
N GLY A 7 -14.15 10.86 61.64
CA GLY A 7 -12.86 11.55 61.49
C GLY A 7 -12.39 11.42 60.05
N GLU A 8 -12.31 12.56 59.36
CA GLU A 8 -11.56 12.72 58.12
C GLU A 8 -10.08 12.42 58.36
N VAL A 9 -9.44 11.66 57.45
CA VAL A 9 -7.99 11.62 57.34
C VAL A 9 -7.61 11.76 55.88
N GLY A 10 -7.26 12.99 55.50
CA GLY A 10 -6.48 13.25 54.30
C GLY A 10 -5.03 12.82 54.53
N SER A 11 -4.53 11.92 53.70
CA SER A 11 -3.10 11.61 53.61
C SER A 11 -2.56 12.13 52.28
N ARG A 12 -1.95 13.32 52.34
CA ARG A 12 -1.10 13.91 51.29
C ARG A 12 0.15 13.05 51.12
N VAL A 13 0.30 12.39 49.98
CA VAL A 13 1.60 11.85 49.54
C VAL A 13 2.35 12.99 48.84
N LYS A 14 3.35 13.57 49.51
CA LYS A 14 4.29 14.53 48.91
C LYS A 14 5.27 13.75 48.02
N LEU A 15 5.13 13.86 46.70
CA LEU A 15 6.19 13.52 45.75
C LEU A 15 7.16 14.70 45.66
N ALA A 16 8.38 14.50 46.14
CA ALA A 16 9.46 15.48 46.02
C ALA A 16 9.96 15.49 44.56
N ILE A 17 9.70 16.57 43.84
CA ILE A 17 10.28 16.82 42.52
C ILE A 17 11.62 17.54 42.74
N HIS A 18 12.73 16.85 42.48
CA HIS A 18 14.02 17.51 42.34
C HIS A 18 14.04 18.33 41.04
N GLN A 19 14.10 19.66 41.18
CA GLN A 19 14.41 20.56 40.07
C GLN A 19 15.85 20.31 39.58
N VAL A 20 16.00 19.63 38.45
CA VAL A 20 17.25 19.67 37.68
C VAL A 20 17.17 20.88 36.74
N LYS A 21 17.86 21.97 37.10
CA LYS A 21 18.04 23.14 36.22
C LYS A 21 18.95 22.74 35.05
N CYS A 22 18.41 22.70 33.83
CA CYS A 22 19.20 22.54 32.61
C CYS A 22 19.88 23.87 32.24
N GLN A 23 21.18 24.00 32.54
CA GLN A 23 22.05 25.09 32.09
C GLN A 23 22.51 24.83 30.64
N ALA A 24 21.66 25.03 29.65
CA ALA A 24 22.06 24.95 28.23
C ALA A 24 21.50 26.05 27.31
N CYS A 25 20.90 27.11 27.86
CA CYS A 25 20.54 28.31 27.10
C CYS A 25 21.57 29.42 27.28
N ALA A 26 22.80 29.21 26.81
CA ALA A 26 23.78 30.29 26.65
C ALA A 26 24.95 29.86 25.75
N ARG A 27 24.67 29.64 24.46
CA ARG A 27 25.57 29.87 23.30
C ARG A 27 24.99 29.15 22.09
N GLY A 28 24.75 29.91 21.02
CA GLY A 28 24.26 29.38 19.76
C GLY A 28 25.29 28.45 19.12
N THR A 29 24.97 27.16 19.06
CA THR A 29 25.57 26.21 18.11
C THR A 29 24.60 25.06 17.82
N SER A 30 24.43 24.82 16.53
CA SER A 30 23.67 23.75 15.89
C SER A 30 24.03 22.35 16.42
N ILE A 31 23.02 21.55 16.79
CA ILE A 31 22.77 20.11 16.51
C ILE A 31 21.53 19.72 17.34
N TYR A 32 20.37 19.53 16.70
CA TYR A 32 19.16 19.08 17.38
C TYR A 32 19.10 17.54 17.38
N HIS A 33 19.58 16.94 18.46
CA HIS A 33 19.18 15.62 18.93
C HIS A 33 18.14 15.85 20.04
N LEU A 34 16.85 15.92 19.69
CA LEU A 34 15.78 15.85 20.68
C LEU A 34 15.45 14.37 20.91
N SER A 35 16.03 13.79 21.95
CA SER A 35 15.52 12.57 22.57
C SER A 35 14.25 12.92 23.34
N LEU A 36 13.11 12.81 22.67
CA LEU A 36 11.80 12.69 23.31
C LEU A 36 11.38 11.22 23.21
N CYS A 37 11.98 10.40 24.06
CA CYS A 37 11.54 9.05 24.38
C CYS A 37 11.86 8.80 25.85
N ASP A 38 10.95 8.09 26.53
CA ASP A 38 11.12 7.40 27.82
C ASP A 38 10.36 7.92 29.05
N SER A 39 9.47 8.92 28.96
CA SER A 39 8.62 9.26 30.12
C SER A 39 7.14 9.55 29.82
N LEU A 40 6.64 9.16 28.66
CA LEU A 40 5.26 9.40 28.25
C LEU A 40 4.54 8.05 28.11
N PHE A 41 3.48 7.86 28.89
CA PHE A 41 2.55 6.73 28.91
C PHE A 41 2.99 5.49 29.72
N ALA A 42 2.74 5.53 31.04
CA ALA A 42 2.48 4.30 31.78
C ALA A 42 1.06 3.80 31.42
N PRO A 43 0.87 2.54 31.01
CA PRO A 43 -0.44 2.05 30.61
C PRO A 43 -1.35 1.86 31.83
N ILE A 44 -2.50 2.55 31.84
CA ILE A 44 -3.59 2.22 32.75
C ILE A 44 -4.25 0.95 32.20
N ALA A 45 -3.96 -0.20 32.82
CA ALA A 45 -4.57 -1.47 32.46
C ALA A 45 -6.08 -1.46 32.78
N ILE A 46 -6.91 -1.18 31.77
CA ILE A 46 -8.36 -1.42 31.83
C ILE A 46 -8.64 -2.70 31.04
N THR A 47 -8.83 -3.81 31.75
CA THR A 47 -9.34 -5.05 31.17
C THR A 47 -10.78 -4.86 30.71
N LYS A 48 -11.02 -4.73 29.40
CA LYS A 48 -12.37 -4.91 28.82
C LYS A 48 -12.34 -5.62 27.47
N THR A 49 -13.13 -6.68 27.41
CA THR A 49 -13.45 -7.50 26.25
C THR A 49 -14.26 -6.69 25.24
N ARG A 50 -13.59 -6.10 24.24
CA ARG A 50 -14.19 -5.77 22.95
C ARG A 50 -13.62 -6.72 21.91
N ILE A 51 -14.38 -7.04 20.86
CA ILE A 51 -13.85 -7.71 19.67
C ILE A 51 -12.90 -6.71 19.01
N ILE A 52 -11.67 -6.63 19.51
CA ILE A 52 -10.60 -5.82 18.94
C ILE A 52 -10.19 -6.53 17.66
N ILE A 53 -10.46 -5.91 16.53
CA ILE A 53 -9.93 -6.36 15.26
C ILE A 53 -8.45 -6.00 15.27
N ARG A 54 -7.63 -6.95 15.71
CA ARG A 54 -6.17 -6.84 15.77
C ARG A 54 -5.59 -6.69 14.36
N THR A 55 -4.80 -5.65 14.15
CA THR A 55 -4.34 -5.19 12.81
C THR A 55 -2.95 -5.67 12.45
N LYS A 56 -2.45 -6.61 13.28
CA LYS A 56 -1.20 -7.35 13.18
C LYS A 56 0.03 -6.46 13.43
N MET A 57 -0.04 -5.17 13.12
CA MET A 57 1.03 -4.18 13.36
C MET A 57 1.27 -3.91 14.86
N GLU A 58 0.28 -4.14 15.72
CA GLU A 58 0.44 -4.04 17.19
C GLU A 58 1.24 -5.19 17.81
N LYS A 59 1.52 -6.25 17.04
CA LYS A 59 2.28 -7.42 17.50
C LYS A 59 3.77 -7.26 17.20
N PRO A 60 4.67 -8.00 17.87
CA PRO A 60 6.09 -8.02 17.54
C PRO A 60 6.35 -8.34 16.06
N TRP A 61 7.29 -7.61 15.45
CA TRP A 61 7.62 -7.74 14.03
C TRP A 61 8.72 -8.77 13.80
N ALA A 62 8.63 -9.46 12.67
CA ALA A 62 9.66 -10.38 12.22
C ALA A 62 10.82 -9.59 11.59
N ARG A 63 11.82 -9.22 12.39
CA ARG A 63 12.98 -8.39 11.96
C ARG A 63 13.69 -8.92 10.73
N GLU A 64 13.81 -10.24 10.61
CA GLU A 64 14.43 -10.91 9.46
C GLU A 64 13.66 -10.72 8.15
N ARG A 65 12.38 -10.30 8.22
CA ARG A 65 11.54 -9.94 7.08
C ARG A 65 11.45 -8.43 6.84
N TRP A 66 12.21 -7.61 7.58
CA TRP A 66 12.23 -6.18 7.31
C TRP A 66 12.88 -5.89 5.96
N ASP A 67 12.10 -5.29 5.08
CA ASP A 67 12.51 -4.86 3.75
C ASP A 67 11.81 -3.53 3.42
N PRO A 68 12.56 -2.43 3.25
CA PRO A 68 11.97 -1.11 3.01
C PRO A 68 11.41 -0.98 1.59
N THR A 69 10.35 -0.18 1.44
CA THR A 69 9.70 0.09 0.15
C THR A 69 10.30 1.28 -0.60
N ARG A 70 11.01 2.18 0.10
CA ARG A 70 11.68 3.32 -0.53
C ARG A 70 12.73 2.87 -1.57
N VAL A 71 12.80 3.59 -2.68
CA VAL A 71 13.82 3.35 -3.72
C VAL A 71 15.04 4.21 -3.42
N ASN A 72 16.18 3.58 -3.15
CA ASN A 72 17.44 4.30 -2.96
C ASN A 72 18.20 4.36 -4.29
N GLU A 73 18.54 5.56 -4.78
CA GLU A 73 19.28 5.76 -6.04
C GLU A 73 20.66 5.07 -6.05
N SER A 74 21.24 4.84 -4.86
CA SER A 74 22.51 4.13 -4.69
C SER A 74 22.39 2.60 -4.67
N GLY A 75 21.17 2.04 -4.71
CA GLY A 75 20.92 0.59 -4.63
C GLY A 75 21.24 -0.07 -3.28
N ASN A 76 21.91 0.64 -2.36
CA ASN A 76 22.26 0.16 -1.03
C ASN A 76 21.21 0.59 0.01
N THR A 77 20.29 -0.30 0.37
CA THR A 77 19.55 -0.15 1.62
C THR A 77 20.50 -0.44 2.78
N ARG A 78 21.06 0.61 3.39
CA ARG A 78 21.81 0.43 4.65
C ARG A 78 20.88 -0.25 5.66
N ARG A 79 21.27 -1.43 6.16
CA ARG A 79 20.56 -2.05 7.27
C ARG A 79 20.60 -1.09 8.46
N LEU A 80 19.46 -0.91 9.10
CA LEU A 80 19.41 -0.18 10.36
C LEU A 80 20.20 -0.97 11.43
N PRO A 81 20.91 -0.28 12.34
CA PRO A 81 21.38 -0.91 13.57
C PRO A 81 20.23 -1.63 14.27
N VAL A 82 20.53 -2.77 14.89
CA VAL A 82 19.52 -3.64 15.52
C VAL A 82 18.71 -2.86 16.55
N GLU A 83 19.38 -2.13 17.41
CA GLU A 83 18.79 -1.36 18.50
C GLU A 83 17.86 -0.26 17.96
N LEU A 84 18.26 0.37 16.85
CA LEU A 84 17.44 1.38 16.18
C LEU A 84 16.19 0.76 15.55
N TYR A 85 16.32 -0.40 14.89
CA TYR A 85 15.16 -1.10 14.33
C TYR A 85 14.20 -1.57 15.43
N ASP A 86 14.72 -2.18 16.50
CA ASP A 86 13.91 -2.70 17.60
C ASP A 86 13.17 -1.57 18.32
N GLY A 87 13.82 -0.42 18.53
CA GLY A 87 13.17 0.79 19.06
C GLY A 87 12.09 1.35 18.14
N LEU A 88 12.35 1.46 16.83
CA LEU A 88 11.37 1.95 15.87
C LEU A 88 10.17 1.01 15.72
N SER A 89 10.39 -0.30 15.60
CA SER A 89 9.31 -1.28 15.49
C SER A 89 8.46 -1.32 16.77
N SER A 90 9.07 -1.21 17.95
CA SER A 90 8.34 -1.10 19.22
C SER A 90 7.48 0.16 19.27
N GLN A 91 8.01 1.32 18.84
CA GLN A 91 7.24 2.57 18.77
C GLN A 91 6.08 2.48 17.77
N ALA A 92 6.25 1.76 16.65
CA ALA A 92 5.17 1.51 15.69
C ALA A 92 4.06 0.63 16.29
N CYS A 93 4.42 -0.35 17.13
CA CYS A 93 3.45 -1.18 17.86
C CYS A 93 2.66 -0.32 18.85
N LEU A 94 3.34 0.44 19.71
CA LEU A 94 2.70 1.30 20.73
C LEU A 94 1.76 2.34 20.10
N SER A 95 2.24 3.05 19.08
CA SER A 95 1.37 4.01 18.37
C SER A 95 0.20 3.33 17.66
N THR A 96 0.31 2.07 17.24
CA THR A 96 -0.84 1.31 16.72
C THR A 96 -1.83 0.96 17.83
N GLU A 97 -1.37 0.59 19.02
CA GLU A 97 -2.24 0.37 20.19
C GLU A 97 -3.00 1.66 20.57
N ASP A 98 -2.30 2.79 20.59
CA ASP A 98 -2.90 4.10 20.84
C ASP A 98 -3.96 4.47 19.77
N ILE A 99 -3.72 4.15 18.50
CA ILE A 99 -4.71 4.36 17.43
C ILE A 99 -5.93 3.45 17.63
N ILE A 100 -5.73 2.20 18.06
CA ILE A 100 -6.84 1.28 18.34
C ILE A 100 -7.71 1.83 19.49
N GLU A 101 -7.09 2.39 20.52
CA GLU A 101 -7.80 2.91 21.69
C GLU A 101 -8.43 4.29 21.42
N PHE A 102 -7.69 5.18 20.75
CA PHE A 102 -8.06 6.57 20.49
C PHE A 102 -7.95 6.91 18.99
N PRO A 103 -8.78 6.33 18.12
CA PRO A 103 -8.63 6.44 16.66
C PRO A 103 -8.76 7.85 16.11
N TYR A 104 -9.47 8.73 16.84
CA TYR A 104 -9.67 10.13 16.48
C TYR A 104 -8.64 11.07 17.13
N ASN A 105 -7.62 10.54 17.81
CA ASN A 105 -6.47 11.33 18.24
C ASN A 105 -5.47 11.44 17.08
N PRO A 106 -5.20 12.63 16.54
CA PRO A 106 -4.24 12.78 15.44
C PRO A 106 -2.78 12.48 15.82
N VAL A 107 -2.40 12.53 17.09
CA VAL A 107 -0.99 12.37 17.51
C VAL A 107 -0.42 10.99 17.25
N PRO A 108 -1.06 9.89 17.69
CA PRO A 108 -0.59 8.53 17.39
C PRO A 108 -0.39 8.28 15.89
N TRP A 109 -1.26 8.83 15.03
CA TRP A 109 -1.09 8.76 13.57
C TRP A 109 0.18 9.48 13.11
N ASN A 110 0.43 10.71 13.57
CA ASN A 110 1.65 11.44 13.22
C ASN A 110 2.93 10.73 13.75
N ILE A 111 2.89 10.18 14.96
CA ILE A 111 4.00 9.41 15.54
C ILE A 111 4.30 8.17 14.68
N ARG A 112 3.26 7.38 14.37
CA ARG A 112 3.42 6.18 13.54
C ARG A 112 3.93 6.52 12.14
N SER A 113 3.47 7.65 11.58
CA SER A 113 3.97 8.18 10.31
C SER A 113 5.48 8.44 10.33
N GLN A 114 5.99 9.14 11.36
CA GLN A 114 7.42 9.43 11.52
C GLN A 114 8.25 8.14 11.65
N VAL A 115 7.75 7.18 12.42
CA VAL A 115 8.42 5.90 12.65
C VAL A 115 8.49 5.07 11.36
N LEU A 116 7.38 4.96 10.62
CA LEU A 116 7.29 4.23 9.36
C LEU A 116 8.22 4.83 8.29
N GLN A 117 8.33 6.16 8.22
CA GLN A 117 9.30 6.84 7.35
C GLN A 117 10.74 6.40 7.68
N ARG A 118 11.12 6.43 8.96
CA ARG A 118 12.47 6.04 9.41
C ARG A 118 12.78 4.56 9.16
N LEU A 119 11.76 3.71 9.16
CA LEU A 119 11.82 2.30 8.77
C LEU A 119 11.89 2.08 7.26
N GLY A 120 11.75 3.14 6.45
CA GLY A 120 11.83 3.10 5.00
C GLY A 120 10.52 2.76 4.30
N TYR A 121 9.38 3.06 4.93
CA TYR A 121 8.02 2.90 4.40
C TYR A 121 7.33 4.25 4.13
N PRO A 122 7.83 5.06 3.18
CA PRO A 122 7.34 6.42 2.96
C PRO A 122 5.88 6.47 2.52
N GLU A 123 5.40 5.47 1.78
CA GLU A 123 3.99 5.40 1.37
C GLU A 123 3.04 5.14 2.55
N LEU A 124 3.48 4.36 3.55
CA LEU A 124 2.70 4.13 4.76
C LEU A 124 2.72 5.36 5.67
N SER A 125 3.89 5.99 5.79
CA SER A 125 4.04 7.27 6.47
C SER A 125 3.10 8.34 5.92
N LEU A 126 3.02 8.47 4.59
CA LEU A 126 2.12 9.42 3.93
C LEU A 126 0.64 9.09 4.18
N GLY A 127 0.28 7.80 4.27
CA GLY A 127 -1.07 7.38 4.63
C GLY A 127 -1.48 7.81 6.04
N ASP A 128 -0.60 7.62 7.01
CA ASP A 128 -0.85 8.02 8.40
C ASP A 128 -0.83 9.54 8.59
N ALA A 129 0.11 10.24 7.93
CA ALA A 129 0.14 11.69 7.93
C ALA A 129 -1.14 12.29 7.31
N HIS A 130 -1.65 11.69 6.22
CA HIS A 130 -2.91 12.11 5.61
C HIS A 130 -4.10 11.93 6.56
N LYS A 131 -4.20 10.80 7.27
CA LYS A 131 -5.25 10.58 8.27
C LYS A 131 -5.14 11.58 9.43
N SER A 132 -3.93 11.83 9.93
CA SER A 132 -3.69 12.86 10.94
C SER A 132 -4.16 14.23 10.45
N LEU A 133 -3.83 14.60 9.21
CA LEU A 133 -4.24 15.87 8.62
C LEU A 133 -5.77 15.98 8.52
N LEU A 134 -6.45 14.93 8.05
CA LEU A 134 -7.92 14.91 7.97
C LEU A 134 -8.61 15.12 9.33
N LEU A 135 -8.05 14.56 10.41
CA LEU A 135 -8.55 14.77 11.78
C LEU A 135 -8.35 16.22 12.22
N ILE A 136 -7.16 16.78 11.97
CA ILE A 136 -6.82 18.16 12.31
C ILE A 136 -7.71 19.14 11.55
N GLU A 137 -7.83 18.99 10.23
CA GLU A 137 -8.68 19.83 9.37
C GLU A 137 -10.16 19.77 9.79
N ALA A 138 -10.66 18.59 10.17
CA ALA A 138 -12.02 18.43 10.63
C ALA A 138 -12.29 19.17 11.96
N ALA A 139 -11.30 19.23 12.85
CA ALA A 139 -11.39 19.92 14.13
C ALA A 139 -11.18 21.44 14.01
N LEU A 140 -10.34 21.88 13.08
CA LEU A 140 -10.06 23.30 12.81
C LEU A 140 -11.04 23.96 11.82
N SER A 141 -12.05 23.23 11.33
CA SER A 141 -12.99 23.75 10.34
C SER A 141 -13.81 24.93 10.88
N GLU A 142 -13.69 26.09 10.23
CA GLU A 142 -14.37 27.34 10.63
C GLU A 142 -15.84 27.42 10.18
N VAL A 143 -16.26 26.59 9.22
CA VAL A 143 -17.57 26.72 8.56
C VAL A 143 -18.69 26.11 9.40
N THR A 144 -18.52 24.87 9.85
CA THR A 144 -19.45 24.17 10.75
C THR A 144 -18.72 23.05 11.49
N ALA A 145 -19.06 22.85 12.77
CA ALA A 145 -18.53 21.72 13.53
C ALA A 145 -18.98 20.39 12.90
N THR A 146 -18.02 19.57 12.47
CA THR A 146 -18.28 18.24 11.93
C THR A 146 -18.31 17.20 13.04
N GLU A 147 -19.04 16.09 12.87
CA GLU A 147 -19.01 14.97 13.84
C GLU A 147 -17.57 14.47 14.08
N LEU A 148 -16.77 14.42 13.02
CA LEU A 148 -15.36 14.04 13.10
C LEU A 148 -14.54 15.05 13.91
N GLY A 149 -14.73 16.35 13.67
CA GLY A 149 -14.07 17.41 14.44
C GLY A 149 -14.44 17.38 15.92
N LEU A 150 -15.72 17.15 16.25
CA LEU A 150 -16.17 17.02 17.63
C LEU A 150 -15.52 15.82 18.34
N LYS A 151 -15.35 14.68 17.66
CA LYS A 151 -14.64 13.51 18.20
C LYS A 151 -13.18 13.84 18.52
N VAL A 152 -12.50 14.57 17.63
CA VAL A 152 -11.11 15.02 17.84
C VAL A 152 -11.04 15.98 19.03
N MET A 153 -11.89 17.01 19.05
CA MET A 153 -11.94 17.99 20.14
C MET A 153 -12.23 17.34 21.50
N LEU A 154 -13.09 16.31 21.54
CA LEU A 154 -13.37 15.57 22.76
C LEU A 154 -12.15 14.82 23.28
N VAL A 155 -11.51 14.01 22.42
CA VAL A 155 -10.35 13.19 22.83
C VAL A 155 -9.18 14.07 23.26
N LEU A 156 -8.89 15.13 22.49
CA LEU A 156 -7.81 16.05 22.81
C LEU A 156 -8.13 16.96 23.98
N GLY A 157 -9.39 17.39 24.13
CA GLY A 157 -9.84 18.15 25.28
C GLY A 157 -9.64 17.36 26.57
N MET A 158 -10.04 16.09 26.61
CA MET A 158 -9.79 15.22 27.76
C MET A 158 -8.30 15.09 28.06
N SER A 159 -7.47 14.82 27.05
CA SER A 159 -6.01 14.71 27.23
C SER A 159 -5.38 16.02 27.72
N THR A 160 -5.82 17.16 27.18
CA THR A 160 -5.30 18.48 27.54
C THR A 160 -5.69 18.86 28.96
N TRP A 161 -6.93 18.56 29.35
CA TRP A 161 -7.41 18.79 30.71
C TRP A 161 -6.64 17.96 31.74
N LEU A 162 -6.49 16.66 31.49
CA LEU A 162 -5.75 15.74 32.36
C LEU A 162 -4.28 16.15 32.56
N TRP A 163 -3.68 16.81 31.56
CA TRP A 163 -2.30 17.26 31.65
C TRP A 163 -2.10 18.45 32.59
N ASN A 164 -3.15 19.26 32.82
CA ASN A 164 -3.07 20.44 33.68
C ASN A 164 -4.38 20.72 34.42
N ILE A 165 -4.80 19.75 35.24
CA ILE A 165 -6.07 19.80 35.98
C ILE A 165 -6.15 21.09 36.82
N GLU A 166 -5.07 21.43 37.53
CA GLU A 166 -5.02 22.61 38.41
C GLU A 166 -5.27 23.92 37.65
N PHE A 167 -4.72 24.09 36.44
CA PHE A 167 -4.96 25.28 35.63
C PHE A 167 -6.44 25.44 35.28
N TYR A 168 -7.09 24.36 34.83
CA TYR A 168 -8.49 24.41 34.41
C TYR A 168 -9.47 24.48 35.59
N GLU A 169 -9.11 23.94 36.75
CA GLU A 169 -9.86 24.17 38.00
C GLU A 169 -9.83 25.65 38.42
N GLN A 170 -8.72 26.35 38.18
CA GLN A 170 -8.54 27.75 38.54
C GLN A 170 -9.12 28.74 37.51
N HIS A 171 -9.00 28.43 36.21
CA HIS A 171 -9.33 29.36 35.13
C HIS A 171 -10.61 28.99 34.37
N GLY A 172 -11.15 27.78 34.54
CA GLY A 172 -12.36 27.33 33.86
C GLY A 172 -12.09 26.55 32.57
N LEU A 173 -13.07 25.73 32.18
CA LEU A 173 -12.99 24.83 31.02
C LEU A 173 -13.18 25.55 29.67
N GLU A 174 -13.62 26.80 29.67
CA GLU A 174 -13.75 27.65 28.48
C GLU A 174 -12.42 27.90 27.75
N TYR A 175 -11.29 27.77 28.46
CA TYR A 175 -9.96 27.87 27.87
C TYR A 175 -9.50 26.59 27.16
N LEU A 176 -10.17 25.46 27.42
CA LEU A 176 -9.78 24.15 26.88
C LEU A 176 -9.87 24.09 25.35
N PRO A 177 -10.96 24.55 24.69
CA PRO A 177 -11.02 24.57 23.24
C PRO A 177 -9.91 25.44 22.60
N VAL A 178 -9.59 26.59 23.21
CA VAL A 178 -8.52 27.47 22.73
C VAL A 178 -7.16 26.78 22.80
N ALA A 179 -6.86 26.11 23.91
CA ALA A 179 -5.63 25.34 24.06
C ALA A 179 -5.52 24.20 23.03
N VAL A 180 -6.62 23.46 22.81
CA VAL A 180 -6.67 22.37 21.82
C VAL A 180 -6.47 22.91 20.40
N VAL A 181 -7.08 24.05 20.05
CA VAL A 181 -6.90 24.68 18.72
C VAL A 181 -5.45 25.10 18.48
N ILE A 182 -4.81 25.76 19.46
CA ILE A 182 -3.39 26.16 19.35
C ILE A 182 -2.51 24.93 19.15
N TRP A 183 -2.79 23.86 19.89
CA TRP A 183 -2.04 22.62 19.79
C TRP A 183 -2.22 21.94 18.43
N LEU A 184 -3.46 21.84 17.94
CA LEU A 184 -3.78 21.31 16.61
C LEU A 184 -3.08 22.10 15.50
N GLN A 185 -3.03 23.44 15.59
CA GLN A 185 -2.31 24.29 14.62
C GLN A 185 -0.79 24.01 14.59
N ASN A 186 -0.20 23.64 15.72
CA ASN A 186 1.21 23.27 15.77
C ASN A 186 1.43 21.85 15.23
N LEU A 187 0.58 20.90 15.59
CA LEU A 187 0.61 19.54 15.06
C LEU A 187 0.41 19.53 13.54
N GLU A 188 -0.45 20.40 13.00
CA GLU A 188 -0.65 20.57 11.55
C GLU A 188 0.68 20.82 10.82
N LYS A 189 1.53 21.70 11.38
CA LYS A 189 2.84 22.04 10.81
C LYS A 189 3.78 20.84 10.81
N GLU A 190 3.78 20.04 11.88
CA GLU A 190 4.56 18.81 11.96
C GLU A 190 4.10 17.78 10.93
N VAL A 191 2.78 17.60 10.79
CA VAL A 191 2.19 16.68 9.81
C VAL A 191 2.54 17.10 8.38
N TRP A 192 2.46 18.39 8.06
CA TRP A 192 2.90 18.90 6.76
C TRP A 192 4.39 18.66 6.50
N GLN A 193 5.25 18.80 7.51
CA GLN A 193 6.66 18.43 7.38
C GLN A 193 6.83 16.95 7.05
N GLN A 194 6.05 16.06 7.69
CA GLN A 194 6.08 14.62 7.37
C GLN A 194 5.61 14.34 5.95
N ILE A 195 4.56 15.03 5.47
CA ILE A 195 4.09 14.92 4.09
C ILE A 195 5.18 15.32 3.10
N ILE A 196 5.91 16.41 3.35
CA ILE A 196 7.02 16.83 2.49
C ILE A 196 8.10 15.77 2.40
N ILE A 197 8.55 15.25 3.55
CA ILE A 197 9.64 14.26 3.60
C ILE A 197 9.20 12.99 2.87
N GLY A 198 7.99 12.50 3.15
CA GLY A 198 7.45 11.32 2.46
C GLY A 198 7.36 11.52 0.94
N LEU A 199 6.86 12.67 0.47
CA LEU A 199 6.81 12.98 -0.96
C LEU A 199 8.20 13.09 -1.59
N CYS A 200 9.22 13.56 -0.86
CA CYS A 200 10.60 13.53 -1.35
C CYS A 200 11.10 12.08 -1.50
N GLU A 201 10.87 11.23 -0.50
CA GLU A 201 11.32 9.83 -0.51
C GLU A 201 10.59 8.96 -1.54
N THR A 202 9.33 9.27 -1.88
CA THR A 202 8.63 8.61 -2.99
C THR A 202 8.91 9.28 -4.34
N HIS A 203 9.69 10.36 -4.38
CA HIS A 203 9.93 11.21 -5.54
C HIS A 203 8.62 11.77 -6.15
N GLY A 204 7.62 12.05 -5.32
CA GLY A 204 6.35 12.68 -5.66
C GLY A 204 6.47 14.19 -5.93
N TYR A 205 7.44 14.59 -6.76
CA TYR A 205 7.78 15.99 -7.02
C TYR A 205 6.63 16.80 -7.63
N TRP A 206 5.73 16.16 -8.38
CA TRP A 206 4.52 16.80 -8.89
C TRP A 206 3.66 17.38 -7.75
N TYR A 207 3.43 16.61 -6.69
CA TYR A 207 2.62 17.06 -5.55
C TYR A 207 3.33 18.11 -4.71
N LEU A 208 4.64 17.99 -4.53
CA LEU A 208 5.42 19.04 -3.88
C LEU A 208 5.28 20.39 -4.61
N ARG A 209 5.13 20.38 -5.94
CA ARG A 209 4.82 21.59 -6.72
C ARG A 209 3.40 22.09 -6.48
N GLN A 210 2.42 21.19 -6.45
CA GLN A 210 1.02 21.55 -6.22
C GLN A 210 0.79 22.13 -4.83
N PHE A 211 1.46 21.59 -3.81
CA PHE A 211 1.34 22.05 -2.43
C PHE A 211 2.23 23.25 -2.10
N ARG A 212 3.00 23.77 -3.06
CA ARG A 212 4.05 24.76 -2.79
C ARG A 212 3.61 25.91 -1.90
N GLN A 213 2.45 26.51 -2.16
CA GLN A 213 1.93 27.60 -1.32
C GLN A 213 1.65 27.13 0.11
N THR A 214 0.91 26.02 0.27
CA THR A 214 0.64 25.41 1.58
C THR A 214 1.94 25.06 2.31
N LEU A 215 2.96 24.59 1.61
CA LEU A 215 4.26 24.29 2.20
C LEU A 215 5.00 25.54 2.67
N GLU A 216 4.95 26.63 1.89
CA GLU A 216 5.52 27.93 2.25
C GLU A 216 4.83 28.52 3.50
N GLU A 217 3.53 28.30 3.68
CA GLU A 217 2.76 28.78 4.83
C GLU A 217 2.86 27.89 6.08
N LYS A 218 2.79 26.57 5.91
CA LYS A 218 2.59 25.60 7.00
C LYS A 218 3.85 24.85 7.41
N ALA A 219 4.91 24.86 6.60
CA ALA A 219 6.12 24.10 6.89
C ALA A 219 7.39 24.99 6.85
N PRO A 220 7.75 25.64 7.97
CA PRO A 220 8.91 26.53 8.04
C PRO A 220 10.24 25.88 7.61
N LEU A 221 10.39 24.55 7.84
CA LEU A 221 11.55 23.78 7.38
C LEU A 221 11.65 23.64 5.86
N PHE A 222 10.56 23.88 5.11
CA PHE A 222 10.60 23.97 3.65
C PHE A 222 11.52 25.11 3.17
N HIS A 223 11.74 26.14 4.00
CA HIS A 223 12.71 27.19 3.74
C HIS A 223 14.17 26.76 3.93
N ALA A 224 14.43 25.55 4.48
CA ALA A 224 15.78 25.01 4.50
C ALA A 224 16.27 24.83 3.05
N SER A 225 17.22 25.68 2.64
CA SER A 225 17.70 25.81 1.26
C SER A 225 17.99 24.47 0.60
N ARG A 226 18.49 23.49 1.36
CA ARG A 226 18.84 22.15 0.87
C ARG A 226 17.63 21.31 0.44
N LEU A 227 16.53 21.29 1.19
CA LEU A 227 15.35 20.47 0.86
C LEU A 227 14.67 21.05 -0.39
N ARG A 228 14.46 22.37 -0.41
CA ARG A 228 13.90 23.08 -1.56
C ARG A 228 14.72 22.87 -2.83
N GLN A 229 16.05 23.02 -2.76
CA GLN A 229 16.93 22.76 -3.90
C GLN A 229 16.91 21.31 -4.38
N MET A 230 16.76 20.34 -3.47
CA MET A 230 16.69 18.92 -3.85
C MET A 230 15.38 18.63 -4.60
N TYR A 231 14.27 19.16 -4.09
CA TYR A 231 12.97 19.08 -4.73
C TYR A 231 12.93 19.78 -6.11
N ASP A 232 13.37 21.04 -6.21
CA ASP A 232 13.35 21.79 -7.47
C ASP A 232 14.20 21.10 -8.54
N ARG A 233 15.38 20.56 -8.16
CA ARG A 233 16.21 19.76 -9.07
C ARG A 233 15.52 18.46 -9.50
N GLY A 234 14.89 17.73 -8.58
CA GLY A 234 14.17 16.50 -8.88
C GLY A 234 12.99 16.73 -9.83
N TYR A 235 12.24 17.81 -9.62
CA TYR A 235 11.15 18.25 -10.49
C TYR A 235 11.65 18.56 -11.90
N GLU A 236 12.65 19.45 -12.04
CA GLU A 236 13.16 19.85 -13.35
C GLU A 236 13.83 18.68 -14.10
N ALA A 237 14.58 17.82 -13.41
CA ALA A 237 15.19 16.63 -14.02
C ALA A 237 14.13 15.69 -14.62
N ARG A 238 13.03 15.45 -13.92
CA ARG A 238 11.92 14.64 -14.44
C ARG A 238 11.19 15.33 -15.58
N LYS A 239 10.96 16.64 -15.47
CA LYS A 239 10.31 17.43 -16.51
C LYS A 239 11.11 17.36 -17.81
N MET A 240 12.42 17.58 -17.75
CA MET A 240 13.32 17.45 -18.90
C MET A 240 13.29 16.04 -19.50
N LYS A 241 13.31 15.00 -18.66
CA LYS A 241 13.22 13.60 -19.12
C LYS A 241 11.90 13.28 -19.79
N CYS A 242 10.79 13.85 -19.31
CA CYS A 242 9.46 13.73 -19.90
C CYS A 242 9.40 14.45 -21.26
N GLN A 243 9.86 15.70 -21.31
CA GLN A 243 9.89 16.51 -22.55
C GLN A 243 10.77 15.88 -23.63
N GLY A 244 11.92 15.31 -23.25
CA GLY A 244 12.80 14.59 -24.19
C GLY A 244 12.17 13.35 -24.84
N LYS A 245 11.06 12.84 -24.30
CA LYS A 245 10.27 11.76 -24.91
C LYS A 245 9.11 12.24 -25.78
N GLY A 246 8.89 13.56 -25.87
CA GLY A 246 7.72 14.15 -26.52
C GLY A 246 6.42 14.00 -25.72
N ASP A 247 6.49 13.58 -24.45
CA ASP A 247 5.33 13.41 -23.59
C ASP A 247 4.83 14.78 -23.08
N ASN A 248 3.51 14.97 -23.04
CA ASN A 248 2.94 16.11 -22.34
C ASN A 248 3.16 15.95 -20.82
N VAL A 249 3.96 16.84 -20.25
CA VAL A 249 4.38 16.84 -18.85
C VAL A 249 3.18 16.81 -17.89
N GLU A 250 2.12 17.57 -18.18
CA GLU A 250 0.94 17.66 -17.31
C GLU A 250 0.18 16.33 -17.21
N TYR A 251 0.32 15.47 -18.23
CA TYR A 251 -0.44 14.24 -18.38
C TYR A 251 0.42 12.97 -18.29
N SER A 252 1.74 13.09 -18.21
CA SER A 252 2.64 11.93 -18.20
C SER A 252 2.75 11.28 -16.83
N ASP A 253 2.46 9.97 -16.76
CA ASP A 253 2.70 9.17 -15.57
C ASP A 253 4.19 9.16 -15.19
N SER A 254 5.08 9.22 -16.18
CA SER A 254 6.53 9.26 -15.93
C SER A 254 7.00 10.53 -15.23
N PHE A 255 6.16 11.58 -15.25
CA PHE A 255 6.39 12.82 -14.53
C PHE A 255 5.69 12.84 -13.17
N ARG A 256 4.39 12.48 -13.14
CA ARG A 256 3.54 12.58 -11.94
C ARG A 256 3.82 11.51 -10.89
N PHE A 257 4.25 10.32 -11.31
CA PHE A 257 4.41 9.16 -10.42
C PHE A 257 5.88 8.97 -10.08
N GLY A 258 6.18 8.74 -8.81
CA GLY A 258 7.49 8.29 -8.37
C GLY A 258 7.53 6.79 -8.09
N PRO A 259 8.71 6.22 -7.80
CA PRO A 259 8.84 4.78 -7.66
C PRO A 259 8.75 4.33 -6.19
N ILE A 260 8.07 3.22 -5.93
CA ILE A 260 8.19 2.45 -4.68
C ILE A 260 8.35 0.95 -5.00
N TYR A 261 8.89 0.18 -4.08
CA TYR A 261 8.83 -1.28 -4.16
C TYR A 261 7.57 -1.81 -3.48
N TYR A 262 6.98 -2.86 -4.05
CA TYR A 262 6.06 -3.70 -3.27
C TYR A 262 6.87 -4.67 -2.42
N ARG A 263 6.62 -4.67 -1.11
CA ARG A 263 7.28 -5.54 -0.13
C ARG A 263 6.26 -6.23 0.76
N ALA A 264 6.63 -7.42 1.23
CA ALA A 264 5.93 -8.03 2.34
C ALA A 264 6.34 -7.30 3.61
N TYR A 265 5.37 -6.78 4.36
CA TYR A 265 5.68 -6.06 5.59
C TYR A 265 6.01 -7.05 6.73
N PRO A 266 6.93 -6.70 7.65
CA PRO A 266 7.43 -7.64 8.67
C PRO A 266 6.40 -8.04 9.73
N TRP A 267 5.28 -7.32 9.84
CA TRP A 267 4.11 -7.67 10.67
C TRP A 267 3.03 -8.47 9.94
N MET A 268 3.16 -8.67 8.62
CA MET A 268 2.18 -9.47 7.88
C MET A 268 2.17 -10.91 8.38
N ASP A 269 0.97 -11.41 8.63
CA ASP A 269 0.73 -12.82 8.89
C ASP A 269 1.27 -13.67 7.73
N PRO A 270 2.14 -14.67 8.00
CA PRO A 270 2.66 -15.55 6.96
C PRO A 270 1.59 -16.22 6.10
N ALA A 271 0.36 -16.42 6.62
CA ALA A 271 -0.75 -16.97 5.85
C ALA A 271 -1.23 -16.04 4.72
N LEU A 272 -0.96 -14.74 4.79
CA LEU A 272 -1.34 -13.75 3.76
C LEU A 272 -0.31 -13.62 2.63
N LEU A 273 0.89 -14.18 2.81
CA LEU A 273 1.97 -14.16 1.81
C LEU A 273 1.78 -15.19 0.69
N ARG A 274 0.77 -16.05 0.80
CA ARG A 274 0.44 -17.11 -0.15
C ARG A 274 -1.07 -17.25 -0.29
N ARG A 275 -1.55 -17.88 -1.37
CA ARG A 275 -2.94 -18.31 -1.45
C ARG A 275 -3.26 -19.29 -0.34
N SER A 276 -4.41 -19.11 0.30
CA SER A 276 -4.89 -20.08 1.29
C SER A 276 -5.21 -21.44 0.64
N ASN A 277 -5.10 -22.53 1.40
CA ASN A 277 -5.46 -23.86 0.91
C ASN A 277 -6.91 -23.92 0.37
N GLY A 278 -7.83 -23.18 1.01
CA GLY A 278 -9.21 -23.05 0.54
C GLY A 278 -9.32 -22.31 -0.80
N ALA A 279 -8.52 -21.25 -1.01
CA ALA A 279 -8.46 -20.56 -2.30
C ALA A 279 -7.90 -21.47 -3.39
N VAL A 280 -6.82 -22.22 -3.12
CA VAL A 280 -6.24 -23.19 -4.08
C VAL A 280 -7.23 -24.30 -4.42
N LYS A 281 -7.96 -24.84 -3.44
CA LYS A 281 -8.98 -25.86 -3.67
C LYS A 281 -10.11 -25.35 -4.57
N LYS A 282 -10.54 -24.09 -4.37
CA LYS A 282 -11.53 -23.44 -5.23
C LYS A 282 -11.00 -23.24 -6.66
N LEU A 283 -9.79 -22.68 -6.80
CA LEU A 283 -9.15 -22.47 -8.10
C LEU A 283 -8.98 -23.78 -8.90
N LYS A 284 -8.61 -24.89 -8.22
CA LYS A 284 -8.59 -26.23 -8.82
C LYS A 284 -9.94 -26.61 -9.42
N LYS A 285 -11.01 -26.49 -8.63
CA LYS A 285 -12.37 -26.83 -9.05
C LYS A 285 -12.83 -25.95 -10.22
N ASP A 286 -12.61 -24.65 -10.11
CA ASP A 286 -13.03 -23.67 -11.11
C ASP A 286 -12.28 -23.89 -12.44
N LEU A 287 -10.95 -24.12 -12.39
CA LEU A 287 -10.16 -24.43 -13.58
C LEU A 287 -10.61 -25.72 -14.26
N THR A 288 -10.81 -26.81 -13.50
CA THR A 288 -11.29 -28.08 -14.05
C THR A 288 -12.66 -27.91 -14.71
N LYS A 289 -13.57 -27.14 -14.09
CA LYS A 289 -14.88 -26.86 -14.68
C LYS A 289 -14.77 -26.02 -15.94
N SER A 290 -14.03 -24.90 -15.90
CA SER A 290 -13.94 -23.94 -17.00
C SER A 290 -13.14 -24.43 -18.21
N SER A 291 -12.37 -25.50 -18.04
CA SER A 291 -11.60 -26.15 -19.12
C SER A 291 -12.20 -27.46 -19.60
N ASP A 292 -13.40 -27.83 -19.14
CA ASP A 292 -14.03 -29.13 -19.43
C ASP A 292 -13.11 -30.31 -19.08
N SER A 293 -12.45 -30.23 -17.93
CA SER A 293 -11.47 -31.19 -17.40
C SER A 293 -10.20 -31.37 -18.24
N ARG A 294 -9.94 -30.51 -19.24
CA ARG A 294 -8.72 -30.55 -20.06
C ARG A 294 -7.49 -29.95 -19.37
N CYS A 295 -7.70 -29.16 -18.31
CA CYS A 295 -6.62 -28.56 -17.52
C CYS A 295 -6.70 -28.94 -16.04
N ARG A 296 -5.54 -29.03 -15.40
CA ARG A 296 -5.41 -29.21 -13.94
C ARG A 296 -4.40 -28.22 -13.35
N LEU A 297 -4.62 -27.80 -12.11
CA LEU A 297 -3.67 -26.94 -11.37
C LEU A 297 -2.68 -27.81 -10.59
N GLY A 298 -1.38 -27.56 -10.79
CA GLY A 298 -0.29 -28.27 -10.11
C GLY A 298 0.81 -27.32 -9.61
N LYS A 299 1.81 -27.84 -8.90
CA LYS A 299 3.04 -27.06 -8.62
C LYS A 299 3.79 -26.84 -9.92
N SER A 300 4.20 -25.60 -10.19
CA SER A 300 4.86 -25.24 -11.44
C SER A 300 6.26 -25.85 -11.53
N SER A 301 6.69 -26.21 -12.74
CA SER A 301 8.05 -26.67 -13.03
C SER A 301 9.11 -25.56 -12.92
N ILE A 302 8.70 -24.29 -12.85
CA ILE A 302 9.66 -23.17 -12.70
C ILE A 302 10.25 -23.13 -11.27
N GLN A 303 9.60 -23.79 -10.28
CA GLN A 303 10.07 -23.83 -8.88
C GLN A 303 11.50 -24.40 -8.74
N ASP A 304 11.90 -25.29 -9.65
CA ASP A 304 13.22 -25.92 -9.67
C ASP A 304 14.33 -25.01 -10.24
N GLY A 305 13.97 -23.90 -10.90
CA GLY A 305 14.90 -22.97 -11.54
C GLY A 305 15.34 -21.76 -10.71
N LEU A 306 14.78 -21.58 -9.51
CA LEU A 306 15.09 -20.45 -8.61
C LEU A 306 16.04 -20.88 -7.49
N THR A 307 17.25 -21.31 -7.87
CA THR A 307 18.31 -21.60 -6.90
C THR A 307 19.19 -20.38 -6.63
N LYS A 308 19.25 -20.01 -5.34
CA LYS A 308 20.42 -19.47 -4.61
C LYS A 308 21.08 -18.19 -5.16
N GLU A 309 20.49 -17.03 -4.92
CA GLU A 309 21.29 -15.84 -4.62
C GLU A 309 20.68 -15.10 -3.41
N GLN A 310 21.56 -14.64 -2.51
CA GLN A 310 21.29 -13.82 -1.31
C GLN A 310 20.80 -14.49 -0.01
N GLY A 311 21.09 -15.77 0.25
CA GLY A 311 21.13 -16.30 1.63
C GLY A 311 19.81 -16.30 2.44
N THR A 312 18.72 -15.79 1.90
CA THR A 312 17.37 -15.87 2.47
C THR A 312 16.60 -16.93 1.71
N LYS A 313 16.53 -18.13 2.30
CA LYS A 313 15.55 -19.14 1.87
C LYS A 313 14.16 -18.64 2.26
N THR A 314 13.55 -17.78 1.46
CA THR A 314 12.09 -17.62 1.53
C THR A 314 11.52 -18.66 0.58
N PRO A 315 10.81 -19.71 1.07
CA PRO A 315 10.18 -20.66 0.18
C PRO A 315 9.23 -19.87 -0.72
N ILE A 316 9.46 -19.91 -2.03
CA ILE A 316 8.48 -19.45 -3.03
C ILE A 316 7.35 -20.50 -3.02
N GLY A 317 6.59 -20.53 -1.93
CA GLY A 317 5.73 -21.65 -1.57
C GLY A 317 4.47 -21.76 -2.41
N ASP A 318 4.16 -20.73 -3.20
CA ASP A 318 2.89 -20.54 -3.89
C ASP A 318 2.98 -20.41 -5.41
N MET A 319 3.95 -21.10 -6.00
CA MET A 319 4.13 -21.15 -7.46
C MET A 319 3.34 -22.31 -8.07
N TYR A 320 2.08 -22.04 -8.42
CA TYR A 320 1.24 -22.98 -9.16
C TYR A 320 1.35 -22.74 -10.66
N GLY A 321 1.09 -23.78 -11.44
CA GLY A 321 1.03 -23.75 -12.90
C GLY A 321 -0.14 -24.57 -13.41
N VAL A 322 -0.59 -24.26 -14.62
CA VAL A 322 -1.66 -24.98 -15.30
C VAL A 322 -1.05 -26.08 -16.16
N PHE A 323 -1.55 -27.30 -16.04
CA PHE A 323 -1.06 -28.46 -16.79
C PHE A 323 -2.16 -29.03 -17.66
N ALA A 324 -1.79 -29.50 -18.84
CA ALA A 324 -2.68 -30.29 -19.68
C ALA A 324 -3.03 -31.61 -18.96
N ALA A 325 -4.32 -31.90 -18.84
CA ALA A 325 -4.83 -33.15 -18.28
C ALA A 325 -5.08 -34.22 -19.35
N THR A 326 -5.09 -33.81 -20.62
CA THR A 326 -5.17 -34.66 -21.81
C THR A 326 -4.22 -34.10 -22.88
N GLY A 327 -4.05 -34.80 -24.00
CA GLY A 327 -3.46 -34.18 -25.20
C GLY A 327 -4.34 -33.01 -25.68
N LEU A 328 -3.71 -31.93 -26.14
CA LEU A 328 -4.38 -30.73 -26.65
C LEU A 328 -3.84 -30.38 -28.03
N VAL A 329 -4.73 -29.96 -28.92
CA VAL A 329 -4.40 -29.64 -30.31
C VAL A 329 -4.25 -28.13 -30.50
N LYS A 330 -3.32 -27.72 -31.35
CA LYS A 330 -3.16 -26.32 -31.74
C LYS A 330 -4.50 -25.68 -32.16
N GLY A 331 -4.78 -24.50 -31.62
CA GLY A 331 -5.96 -23.69 -31.93
C GLY A 331 -7.16 -23.97 -31.02
N GLU A 332 -7.13 -25.01 -30.18
CA GLU A 332 -8.19 -25.27 -29.22
C GLU A 332 -8.28 -24.16 -28.17
N THR A 333 -9.49 -23.67 -27.92
CA THR A 333 -9.78 -22.76 -26.79
C THR A 333 -9.80 -23.56 -25.49
N LEU A 334 -8.98 -23.16 -24.52
CA LEU A 334 -8.86 -23.81 -23.21
C LEU A 334 -9.85 -23.27 -22.19
N LEU A 335 -10.03 -21.96 -22.15
CA LEU A 335 -10.95 -21.30 -21.22
C LEU A 335 -11.43 -19.97 -21.80
N SER A 336 -12.66 -19.62 -21.46
CA SER A 336 -13.27 -18.30 -21.67
C SER A 336 -13.72 -17.84 -20.29
N GLU A 337 -12.95 -16.91 -19.69
CA GLU A 337 -13.14 -16.51 -18.30
C GLU A 337 -13.95 -15.21 -18.18
N ASP A 338 -14.98 -15.24 -17.32
CA ASP A 338 -15.63 -14.05 -16.80
C ASP A 338 -14.72 -13.34 -15.78
N PRO A 339 -14.52 -12.02 -15.89
CA PRO A 339 -13.65 -11.31 -14.97
C PRO A 339 -14.25 -11.25 -13.56
N ILE A 340 -13.39 -11.33 -12.54
CA ILE A 340 -13.73 -10.93 -11.17
C ILE A 340 -14.19 -9.48 -11.18
N LEU A 341 -13.45 -8.62 -11.86
CA LEU A 341 -13.79 -7.21 -12.07
C LEU A 341 -13.08 -6.68 -13.31
N ALA A 342 -13.71 -5.71 -13.98
CA ALA A 342 -13.13 -4.98 -15.08
C ALA A 342 -13.50 -3.49 -14.97
N VAL A 343 -12.61 -2.63 -15.44
CA VAL A 343 -12.82 -1.18 -15.52
C VAL A 343 -12.37 -0.70 -16.89
N THR A 344 -13.05 0.32 -17.43
CA THR A 344 -12.74 0.91 -18.73
C THR A 344 -12.65 2.42 -18.62
N THR A 345 -11.84 3.03 -19.48
CA THR A 345 -11.79 4.48 -19.65
C THR A 345 -12.69 4.97 -20.78
N ASP A 346 -13.26 4.05 -21.56
CA ASP A 346 -14.29 4.34 -22.56
C ASP A 346 -15.66 4.09 -21.93
N SER A 347 -16.35 5.18 -21.56
CA SER A 347 -17.68 5.15 -20.92
C SER A 347 -18.77 4.56 -21.82
N ASN A 348 -18.58 4.57 -23.14
CA ASN A 348 -19.53 4.06 -24.12
C ASN A 348 -19.30 2.57 -24.43
N ALA A 349 -18.06 2.08 -24.26
CA ALA A 349 -17.70 0.70 -24.54
C ALA A 349 -18.16 -0.31 -23.48
N CYS A 350 -18.66 0.15 -22.32
CA CYS A 350 -19.24 -0.77 -21.34
C CYS A 350 -20.32 -0.10 -20.47
N PRO A 351 -21.61 -0.26 -20.81
CA PRO A 351 -22.73 0.37 -20.10
C PRO A 351 -22.87 -0.05 -18.62
N GLY A 352 -22.15 -1.09 -18.18
CA GLY A 352 -22.29 -1.70 -16.85
C GLY A 352 -21.12 -1.51 -15.88
N THR A 353 -19.96 -0.98 -16.29
CA THR A 353 -18.70 -1.17 -15.51
C THR A 353 -18.19 0.02 -14.72
N PHE A 354 -18.96 1.08 -14.47
CA PHE A 354 -18.49 2.09 -13.50
C PHE A 354 -19.55 2.81 -12.66
N HIS A 355 -20.76 3.02 -13.16
CA HIS A 355 -21.70 3.96 -12.50
C HIS A 355 -22.57 3.36 -11.38
N LYS A 356 -22.68 2.03 -11.28
CA LYS A 356 -23.33 1.37 -10.12
C LYS A 356 -22.28 0.79 -9.18
N VAL A 357 -21.59 1.67 -8.47
CA VAL A 357 -21.02 1.29 -7.17
C VAL A 357 -22.17 1.35 -6.15
N MET A 358 -22.12 0.45 -5.16
CA MET A 358 -23.20 0.02 -4.25
C MET A 358 -24.27 1.02 -3.80
N SER A 359 -24.03 2.34 -3.82
CA SER A 359 -24.98 3.38 -3.42
C SER A 359 -25.84 3.94 -4.56
N GLY A 360 -25.59 3.57 -5.82
CA GLY A 360 -26.23 4.24 -6.97
C GLY A 360 -25.73 5.68 -7.19
N GLU A 361 -24.70 6.09 -6.45
CA GLU A 361 -24.07 7.41 -6.56
C GLU A 361 -22.91 7.38 -7.56
N ASN A 362 -22.81 8.42 -8.38
CA ASN A 362 -21.63 8.68 -9.20
C ASN A 362 -20.51 9.24 -8.32
N PHE A 363 -19.42 8.49 -8.19
CA PHE A 363 -18.24 8.96 -7.48
C PHE A 363 -17.33 9.78 -8.39
N GLU A 364 -17.41 11.11 -8.28
CA GLU A 364 -16.42 11.98 -8.89
C GLU A 364 -15.13 12.03 -8.05
N PHE A 365 -14.00 11.78 -8.72
CA PHE A 365 -12.66 11.90 -8.18
C PHE A 365 -11.93 12.97 -8.98
N PRO A 366 -11.64 14.15 -8.41
CA PRO A 366 -11.07 15.28 -9.14
C PRO A 366 -9.79 14.88 -9.89
N GLY A 367 -9.77 15.07 -11.21
CA GLY A 367 -8.60 14.77 -12.04
C GLY A 367 -8.39 13.30 -12.42
N LEU A 368 -9.21 12.36 -11.94
CA LEU A 368 -9.03 10.92 -12.16
C LEU A 368 -9.35 10.42 -13.59
N TYR A 369 -9.87 11.25 -14.48
CA TYR A 369 -10.37 10.81 -15.80
C TYR A 369 -9.74 11.52 -17.00
N LYS A 370 -8.74 12.37 -16.78
CA LYS A 370 -8.24 13.25 -17.84
C LYS A 370 -7.50 12.52 -18.99
N ASN A 371 -6.93 11.33 -18.76
CA ASN A 371 -5.95 10.75 -19.71
C ASN A 371 -6.25 9.32 -20.17
N GLY A 372 -7.15 8.58 -19.53
CA GLY A 372 -7.64 7.30 -20.04
C GLY A 372 -6.60 6.16 -20.21
N LYS A 373 -5.38 6.23 -19.63
CA LYS A 373 -4.34 5.18 -19.77
C LYS A 373 -3.58 4.93 -18.47
N GLY A 374 -2.92 3.76 -18.38
CA GLY A 374 -1.86 3.49 -17.41
C GLY A 374 -2.31 3.48 -15.93
N SER A 375 -1.69 4.34 -15.12
CA SER A 375 -1.87 4.40 -13.66
C SER A 375 -3.28 4.80 -13.21
N GLN A 376 -3.98 5.64 -13.98
CA GLN A 376 -5.37 6.03 -13.70
C GLN A 376 -6.30 4.81 -13.77
N LEU A 377 -6.11 3.97 -14.78
CA LEU A 377 -6.87 2.74 -14.95
C LEU A 377 -6.59 1.75 -13.79
N MET A 378 -5.34 1.69 -13.31
CA MET A 378 -5.00 0.92 -12.10
C MET A 378 -5.71 1.47 -10.86
N THR A 379 -5.78 2.79 -10.72
CA THR A 379 -6.50 3.44 -9.62
C THR A 379 -7.99 3.07 -9.65
N LEU A 380 -8.65 3.18 -10.81
CA LEU A 380 -10.05 2.77 -10.97
C LEU A 380 -10.26 1.29 -10.60
N HIS A 381 -9.31 0.45 -11.00
CA HIS A 381 -9.30 -0.99 -10.70
C HIS A 381 -9.22 -1.24 -9.19
N LEU A 382 -8.37 -0.51 -8.46
CA LEU A 382 -8.32 -0.54 -6.99
C LEU A 382 -9.63 -0.08 -6.36
N LEU A 383 -10.15 1.08 -6.76
CA LEU A 383 -11.36 1.65 -6.17
C LEU A 383 -12.57 0.72 -6.36
N ARG A 384 -12.71 0.09 -7.54
CA ARG A 384 -13.74 -0.91 -7.80
C ARG A 384 -13.53 -2.18 -6.96
N CYS A 385 -12.28 -2.62 -6.80
CA CYS A 385 -11.96 -3.76 -5.94
C CYS A 385 -12.34 -3.49 -4.47
N LEU A 386 -12.01 -2.31 -3.93
CA LEU A 386 -12.39 -1.91 -2.57
C LEU A 386 -13.92 -1.92 -2.40
N ALA A 387 -14.66 -1.42 -3.38
CA ALA A 387 -16.12 -1.48 -3.37
C ALA A 387 -16.65 -2.92 -3.30
N LEU A 388 -16.12 -3.84 -4.11
CA LEU A 388 -16.50 -5.25 -4.07
C LEU A 388 -16.15 -5.92 -2.74
N ILE A 389 -15.01 -5.56 -2.14
CA ILE A 389 -14.59 -6.08 -0.84
C ILE A 389 -15.53 -5.60 0.27
N VAL A 390 -15.86 -4.30 0.30
CA VAL A 390 -16.81 -3.75 1.29
C VAL A 390 -18.20 -4.36 1.09
N GLN A 391 -18.65 -4.53 -0.16
CA GLN A 391 -19.93 -5.19 -0.46
C GLN A 391 -19.96 -6.62 0.07
N TRP A 392 -18.90 -7.36 -0.25
CA TRP A 392 -18.74 -8.71 0.21
C TRP A 392 -18.84 -8.73 1.73
N ASP A 393 -18.06 -7.90 2.43
CA ASP A 393 -18.02 -7.83 3.90
C ASP A 393 -19.41 -7.59 4.50
N LYS A 394 -20.13 -6.57 4.02
CA LYS A 394 -21.49 -6.19 4.48
C LYS A 394 -22.54 -7.28 4.29
N ASN A 395 -22.40 -8.11 3.25
CA ASN A 395 -23.38 -9.18 2.94
C ASN A 395 -23.19 -10.46 3.78
N SER A 396 -22.30 -10.48 4.77
CA SER A 396 -22.09 -11.63 5.65
C SER A 396 -22.82 -11.48 6.96
N GLN A 397 -23.37 -12.60 7.45
CA GLN A 397 -23.95 -12.73 8.78
C GLN A 397 -22.93 -12.38 9.89
N TYR A 398 -21.63 -12.51 9.59
CA TYR A 398 -20.53 -12.02 10.40
C TYR A 398 -19.89 -10.83 9.68
N SER A 399 -20.19 -9.61 10.13
CA SER A 399 -19.42 -8.41 9.76
C SER A 399 -18.01 -8.52 10.36
N SER A 400 -17.02 -7.78 9.84
CA SER A 400 -15.64 -7.76 10.34
C SER A 400 -14.64 -8.76 9.72
N ARG A 401 -14.76 -9.12 8.43
CA ARG A 401 -13.75 -9.98 7.77
C ARG A 401 -12.53 -9.18 7.30
N ASP A 402 -11.38 -9.84 7.26
CA ASP A 402 -10.12 -9.27 6.74
C ASP A 402 -10.24 -9.02 5.21
N PRO A 403 -10.04 -7.79 4.72
CA PRO A 403 -10.09 -7.46 3.28
C PRO A 403 -9.21 -8.34 2.39
N LEU A 404 -8.06 -8.79 2.90
CA LEU A 404 -7.09 -9.59 2.14
C LEU A 404 -7.52 -11.05 1.94
N ILE A 405 -8.58 -11.50 2.61
CA ILE A 405 -9.18 -12.81 2.40
C ILE A 405 -10.47 -12.75 1.55
N SER A 406 -10.83 -11.57 1.05
CA SER A 406 -11.98 -11.43 0.14
C SER A 406 -11.82 -12.29 -1.11
N PRO A 407 -12.90 -12.90 -1.64
CA PRO A 407 -12.89 -13.60 -2.92
C PRO A 407 -12.28 -12.81 -4.07
N ALA A 408 -12.36 -11.48 -4.03
CA ALA A 408 -11.80 -10.60 -5.06
C ALA A 408 -10.27 -10.64 -5.15
N VAL A 409 -9.57 -10.95 -4.03
CA VAL A 409 -8.09 -10.84 -3.96
C VAL A 409 -7.39 -12.08 -3.40
N LYS A 410 -8.10 -12.99 -2.70
CA LYS A 410 -7.48 -14.14 -2.01
C LYS A 410 -6.87 -15.20 -2.94
N GLY A 411 -7.31 -15.22 -4.21
CA GLY A 411 -6.84 -16.16 -5.23
C GLY A 411 -5.70 -15.61 -6.08
N LEU A 412 -5.34 -14.34 -5.92
CA LEU A 412 -4.34 -13.65 -6.74
C LEU A 412 -2.93 -13.92 -6.23
N THR A 413 -1.96 -13.97 -7.14
CA THR A 413 -0.53 -14.10 -6.79
C THR A 413 -0.03 -12.79 -6.18
N PRO A 414 0.42 -12.74 -4.91
CA PRO A 414 1.16 -11.58 -4.43
C PRO A 414 2.58 -11.57 -5.03
N ASN A 415 3.11 -10.39 -5.36
CA ASN A 415 4.49 -10.26 -5.82
C ASN A 415 5.20 -9.16 -5.03
N TYR A 416 6.18 -9.59 -4.23
CA TYR A 416 6.98 -8.74 -3.34
C TYR A 416 8.47 -8.66 -3.75
N SER A 417 8.85 -9.43 -4.78
CA SER A 417 10.22 -9.56 -5.29
C SER A 417 10.47 -8.74 -6.57
N GLY A 418 9.45 -8.04 -7.05
CA GLY A 418 9.49 -7.27 -8.30
C GLY A 418 10.34 -5.99 -8.27
N GLY A 419 10.47 -5.39 -9.45
CA GLY A 419 11.00 -4.04 -9.63
C GLY A 419 10.16 -2.96 -8.95
N HIS A 420 10.52 -1.69 -9.13
CA HIS A 420 9.71 -0.59 -8.58
C HIS A 420 8.42 -0.37 -9.40
N HIS A 421 7.40 0.17 -8.75
CA HIS A 421 6.08 0.44 -9.29
C HIS A 421 5.80 1.95 -9.26
N PRO A 422 5.05 2.48 -10.23
CA PRO A 422 4.60 3.87 -10.20
C PRO A 422 3.68 4.12 -9.01
N TRP A 423 3.98 5.16 -8.24
CA TRP A 423 3.27 5.56 -7.05
C TRP A 423 2.99 7.06 -7.06
N SER A 424 1.85 7.46 -6.51
CA SER A 424 1.39 8.84 -6.46
C SER A 424 0.48 9.05 -5.25
N PHE A 425 0.56 10.23 -4.63
CA PHE A 425 -0.13 10.53 -3.38
C PHE A 425 -1.65 10.45 -3.52
N ASN A 426 -2.25 11.06 -4.55
CA ASN A 426 -3.71 11.01 -4.66
C ASN A 426 -4.21 9.60 -4.99
N GLU A 427 -3.61 8.95 -5.96
CA GLU A 427 -4.03 7.64 -6.47
C GLU A 427 -3.88 6.53 -5.42
N HIS A 428 -2.88 6.63 -4.55
CA HIS A 428 -2.54 5.57 -3.60
C HIS A 428 -2.92 5.88 -2.16
N ILE A 429 -3.16 7.15 -1.80
CA ILE A 429 -3.52 7.57 -0.44
C ILE A 429 -4.89 8.27 -0.43
N VAL A 430 -5.06 9.37 -1.15
CA VAL A 430 -6.26 10.23 -1.04
C VAL A 430 -7.51 9.53 -1.58
N TYR A 431 -7.48 9.03 -2.83
CA TYR A 431 -8.67 8.44 -3.45
C TYR A 431 -9.14 7.15 -2.78
N PRO A 432 -8.26 6.21 -2.38
CA PRO A 432 -8.69 5.04 -1.60
C PRO A 432 -9.30 5.43 -0.25
N THR A 433 -8.70 6.40 0.46
CA THR A 433 -9.24 6.91 1.74
C THR A 433 -10.63 7.53 1.54
N LEU A 434 -10.78 8.37 0.52
CA LEU A 434 -12.06 8.98 0.17
C LEU A 434 -13.11 7.93 -0.19
N MET A 435 -12.76 6.96 -1.03
CA MET A 435 -13.66 5.88 -1.45
C MET A 435 -14.12 5.07 -0.23
N LEU A 436 -13.21 4.62 0.64
CA LEU A 436 -13.55 3.86 1.83
C LEU A 436 -14.51 4.62 2.75
N ARG A 437 -14.23 5.91 3.00
CA ARG A 437 -15.13 6.78 3.78
C ARG A 437 -16.51 6.88 3.15
N LYS A 438 -16.60 7.08 1.83
CA LYS A 438 -17.88 7.12 1.11
C LYS A 438 -18.63 5.78 1.14
N LEU A 439 -17.91 4.66 1.23
CA LEU A 439 -18.50 3.34 1.41
C LEU A 439 -18.93 3.04 2.86
N GLY A 440 -18.77 4.00 3.77
CA GLY A 440 -19.14 3.91 5.18
C GLY A 440 -18.10 3.21 6.06
N ILE A 441 -16.86 3.09 5.60
CA ILE A 441 -15.75 2.61 6.42
C ILE A 441 -15.17 3.79 7.20
N ASP A 442 -15.14 3.67 8.52
CA ASP A 442 -14.38 4.60 9.37
C ASP A 442 -12.89 4.28 9.24
N VAL A 443 -12.19 4.99 8.35
CA VAL A 443 -10.76 4.77 8.07
C VAL A 443 -9.84 5.10 9.26
N PHE A 444 -10.37 5.71 10.32
CA PHE A 444 -9.64 6.00 11.55
C PHE A 444 -9.79 4.85 12.56
N ALA A 445 -11.01 4.31 12.71
CA ALA A 445 -11.29 3.24 13.67
C ALA A 445 -11.16 1.82 13.09
N ASP A 446 -11.35 1.64 11.78
CA ASP A 446 -11.33 0.34 11.10
C ASP A 446 -9.99 0.11 10.39
N LEU A 447 -9.00 -0.23 11.19
CA LEU A 447 -7.64 -0.54 10.72
C LEU A 447 -7.55 -1.83 9.88
N ARG A 448 -8.65 -2.56 9.62
CA ARG A 448 -8.67 -3.58 8.56
C ARG A 448 -8.38 -2.99 7.19
N TYR A 449 -8.67 -1.70 7.02
CA TYR A 449 -8.39 -0.94 5.80
C TYR A 449 -7.19 0.02 5.99
N ASP A 450 -6.26 -0.32 6.88
CA ASP A 450 -5.03 0.46 7.05
C ASP A 450 -4.22 0.53 5.73
N THR A 451 -3.36 1.54 5.61
CA THR A 451 -2.67 1.90 4.35
C THR A 451 -1.93 0.69 3.76
N TRP A 452 -1.26 -0.10 4.61
CA TRP A 452 -0.52 -1.29 4.17
C TRP A 452 -1.44 -2.38 3.57
N VAL A 453 -2.69 -2.48 4.03
CA VAL A 453 -3.69 -3.41 3.49
C VAL A 453 -4.10 -2.97 2.09
N VAL A 454 -4.38 -1.68 1.92
CA VAL A 454 -4.71 -1.10 0.60
C VAL A 454 -3.56 -1.27 -0.38
N GLN A 455 -2.30 -1.02 0.04
CA GLN A 455 -1.12 -1.27 -0.78
C GLN A 455 -0.95 -2.75 -1.14
N THR A 456 -1.26 -3.66 -0.21
CA THR A 456 -1.21 -5.11 -0.47
C THR A 456 -2.28 -5.54 -1.49
N ILE A 457 -3.48 -4.98 -1.42
CA ILE A 457 -4.53 -5.18 -2.44
C ILE A 457 -4.02 -4.68 -3.80
N MET A 458 -3.47 -3.47 -3.83
CA MET A 458 -2.92 -2.86 -5.05
C MET A 458 -1.84 -3.75 -5.70
N SER A 459 -0.88 -4.25 -4.91
CA SER A 459 0.17 -5.16 -5.37
C SER A 459 -0.41 -6.42 -6.04
N ARG A 460 -1.42 -7.04 -5.43
CA ARG A 460 -2.10 -8.21 -6.01
C ARG A 460 -2.82 -7.86 -7.32
N LEU A 461 -3.48 -6.71 -7.38
CA LEU A 461 -4.17 -6.28 -8.59
C LEU A 461 -3.20 -5.94 -9.74
N ASP A 462 -2.09 -5.26 -9.45
CA ASP A 462 -1.09 -4.88 -10.47
C ASP A 462 -0.34 -6.11 -11.01
N ASN A 463 -0.08 -7.12 -10.17
CA ASN A 463 0.61 -8.34 -10.59
C ASN A 463 -0.26 -9.27 -11.45
N ASN A 464 -1.59 -9.25 -11.29
CA ASN A 464 -2.49 -10.22 -11.93
C ASN A 464 -3.44 -9.57 -12.96
N GLY A 465 -3.61 -8.25 -12.96
CA GLY A 465 -4.54 -7.57 -13.85
C GLY A 465 -3.97 -7.31 -15.24
N ILE A 466 -4.76 -7.56 -16.28
CA ILE A 466 -4.40 -7.36 -17.68
C ILE A 466 -4.97 -6.04 -18.18
N SER A 467 -4.22 -5.33 -19.02
CA SER A 467 -4.64 -4.04 -19.61
C SER A 467 -4.50 -4.06 -21.13
N LEU A 468 -5.58 -3.68 -21.83
CA LEU A 468 -5.70 -3.82 -23.27
C LEU A 468 -6.36 -2.58 -23.89
N PRO A 469 -6.02 -2.21 -25.14
CA PRO A 469 -6.77 -1.19 -25.87
C PRO A 469 -8.23 -1.62 -26.08
N LEU A 470 -9.16 -0.68 -25.95
CA LEU A 470 -10.59 -0.89 -26.22
C LEU A 470 -11.21 0.36 -26.84
N GLY A 471 -11.58 0.30 -28.12
CA GLY A 471 -12.10 1.46 -28.85
C GLY A 471 -11.09 2.62 -28.82
N HIS A 472 -11.53 3.78 -28.33
CA HIS A 472 -10.67 4.95 -28.12
C HIS A 472 -10.01 4.99 -26.72
N GLY A 473 -10.34 4.03 -25.85
CA GLY A 473 -9.87 3.94 -24.48
C GLY A 473 -9.10 2.65 -24.18
N TRP A 474 -9.10 2.28 -22.90
CA TRP A 474 -8.44 1.10 -22.36
C TRP A 474 -9.35 0.37 -21.40
N ILE A 475 -9.23 -0.96 -21.38
CA ILE A 475 -9.84 -1.82 -20.38
C ILE A 475 -8.76 -2.44 -19.50
N LYS A 476 -9.02 -2.53 -18.20
CA LYS A 476 -8.26 -3.36 -17.27
C LYS A 476 -9.18 -4.39 -16.67
N SER A 477 -8.83 -5.65 -16.86
CA SER A 477 -9.61 -6.81 -16.45
C SER A 477 -8.79 -7.68 -15.50
N LEU A 478 -9.48 -8.30 -14.55
CA LEU A 478 -8.90 -9.22 -13.58
C LEU A 478 -9.71 -10.50 -13.54
N GLY A 479 -9.01 -11.62 -13.66
CA GLY A 479 -9.56 -12.96 -13.62
C GLY A 479 -8.79 -13.81 -12.62
N SER A 480 -9.45 -14.87 -12.16
CA SER A 480 -8.92 -15.83 -11.21
C SER A 480 -8.13 -16.97 -11.84
N LEU A 481 -8.41 -17.31 -13.11
CA LEU A 481 -7.89 -18.49 -13.78
C LEU A 481 -6.74 -18.17 -14.72
N HIS A 482 -6.85 -17.12 -15.53
CA HIS A 482 -5.77 -16.77 -16.46
C HIS A 482 -4.47 -16.38 -15.73
N CYS A 483 -4.58 -15.83 -14.52
CA CYS A 483 -3.42 -15.47 -13.69
C CYS A 483 -2.68 -16.68 -13.09
N LEU A 484 -3.13 -17.91 -13.38
CA LEU A 484 -2.45 -19.17 -13.01
C LEU A 484 -1.46 -19.65 -14.08
N PHE A 485 -1.51 -19.10 -15.29
CA PHE A 485 -0.60 -19.47 -16.37
C PHE A 485 0.72 -18.74 -16.19
N ASN A 486 1.82 -19.49 -16.11
CA ASN A 486 3.14 -18.90 -15.93
C ASN A 486 3.72 -18.38 -17.25
N HIS A 487 4.77 -17.57 -17.12
CA HIS A 487 5.46 -17.00 -18.27
C HIS A 487 6.41 -17.99 -18.97
N SER A 488 6.43 -17.96 -20.30
CA SER A 488 7.56 -18.42 -21.12
C SER A 488 7.79 -17.47 -22.30
N CYS A 489 9.06 -17.24 -22.67
CA CYS A 489 9.40 -16.51 -23.90
C CYS A 489 9.21 -17.34 -25.18
N THR A 490 8.86 -18.63 -25.02
CA THR A 490 8.43 -19.57 -26.06
C THR A 490 7.18 -20.30 -25.57
N PRO A 491 6.03 -19.62 -25.54
CA PRO A 491 4.81 -20.13 -24.92
C PRO A 491 4.16 -21.23 -25.77
N ASN A 492 3.41 -22.12 -25.12
CA ASN A 492 2.56 -23.14 -25.76
C ASN A 492 1.04 -22.82 -25.62
N ALA A 493 0.70 -21.69 -24.99
CA ALA A 493 -0.63 -21.11 -24.97
C ALA A 493 -0.58 -19.60 -25.31
N GLY A 494 -1.65 -19.09 -25.92
CA GLY A 494 -1.89 -17.67 -26.16
C GLY A 494 -3.12 -17.18 -25.41
N TRP A 495 -3.26 -15.87 -25.27
CA TRP A 495 -4.43 -15.25 -24.64
C TRP A 495 -4.83 -13.95 -25.36
N MET A 496 -6.13 -13.63 -25.34
CA MET A 496 -6.69 -12.43 -25.98
C MET A 496 -8.05 -12.09 -25.38
N PRO A 497 -8.52 -10.83 -25.49
CA PRO A 497 -9.91 -10.52 -25.22
C PRO A 497 -10.83 -11.35 -26.12
N LYS A 498 -11.95 -11.83 -25.57
CA LYS A 498 -12.97 -12.51 -26.37
C LYS A 498 -13.52 -11.56 -27.44
N ALA A 499 -13.66 -12.07 -28.66
CA ALA A 499 -14.32 -11.33 -29.73
C ALA A 499 -15.77 -10.99 -29.33
N GLY A 500 -16.15 -9.71 -29.42
CA GLY A 500 -17.48 -9.21 -29.06
C GLY A 500 -17.68 -8.92 -27.57
N ASP A 501 -16.85 -9.44 -26.67
CA ASP A 501 -16.86 -9.09 -25.25
C ASP A 501 -15.43 -8.96 -24.69
N PRO A 502 -14.80 -7.78 -24.85
CA PRO A 502 -13.41 -7.56 -24.49
C PRO A 502 -13.17 -7.53 -22.96
N SER A 503 -14.22 -7.64 -22.14
CA SER A 503 -14.08 -7.82 -20.69
C SER A 503 -13.67 -9.23 -20.31
N LYS A 504 -14.03 -10.21 -21.17
CA LYS A 504 -13.69 -11.63 -21.01
C LYS A 504 -12.38 -11.94 -21.69
N LEU A 505 -11.65 -12.89 -21.12
CA LEU A 505 -10.37 -13.34 -21.65
C LEU A 505 -10.47 -14.79 -22.10
N GLU A 506 -9.95 -15.05 -23.30
CA GLU A 506 -9.83 -16.38 -23.87
C GLU A 506 -8.38 -16.81 -23.92
N VAL A 507 -8.12 -18.06 -23.52
CA VAL A 507 -6.81 -18.70 -23.62
C VAL A 507 -6.93 -19.85 -24.61
N TRP A 508 -6.01 -19.95 -25.57
CA TRP A 508 -5.96 -21.04 -26.55
C TRP A 508 -4.60 -21.70 -26.60
N VAL A 509 -4.55 -22.88 -27.20
CA VAL A 509 -3.35 -23.68 -27.41
C VAL A 509 -2.60 -23.16 -28.64
N SER A 510 -1.34 -22.74 -28.50
CA SER A 510 -0.56 -22.16 -29.62
C SER A 510 0.19 -23.20 -30.46
N ARG A 511 0.36 -24.41 -29.94
CA ARG A 511 0.91 -25.61 -30.59
C ARG A 511 0.40 -26.86 -29.90
N ASP A 512 0.51 -28.04 -30.50
CA ASP A 512 0.13 -29.29 -29.82
C ASP A 512 0.88 -29.44 -28.47
N VAL A 513 0.13 -29.86 -27.45
CA VAL A 513 0.61 -30.02 -26.07
C VAL A 513 0.29 -31.44 -25.60
N LYS A 514 1.28 -32.09 -24.99
CA LYS A 514 1.12 -33.45 -24.46
C LYS A 514 0.42 -33.43 -23.10
N GLU A 515 -0.26 -34.51 -22.77
CA GLU A 515 -0.76 -34.72 -21.40
C GLU A 515 0.38 -34.57 -20.39
N GLY A 516 0.11 -33.86 -19.29
CA GLY A 516 1.07 -33.60 -18.22
C GLY A 516 2.05 -32.44 -18.48
N GLU A 517 2.07 -31.85 -19.67
CA GLU A 517 2.88 -30.67 -19.98
C GLU A 517 2.29 -29.40 -19.32
N GLU A 518 3.15 -28.52 -18.78
CA GLU A 518 2.72 -27.21 -18.24
C GLU A 518 2.42 -26.24 -19.38
N LEU A 519 1.32 -25.50 -19.24
CA LEU A 519 0.85 -24.47 -20.14
C LEU A 519 1.42 -23.11 -19.73
N PHE A 520 2.14 -22.47 -20.65
CA PHE A 520 2.78 -21.18 -20.48
C PHE A 520 2.25 -20.17 -21.49
N VAL A 521 2.08 -18.94 -21.02
CA VAL A 521 1.72 -17.78 -21.84
C VAL A 521 2.88 -16.78 -21.91
N CYS A 522 2.84 -15.85 -22.86
CA CYS A 522 3.69 -14.66 -22.80
C CYS A 522 2.97 -13.56 -21.99
N TYR A 523 3.61 -12.98 -20.97
CA TYR A 523 2.97 -11.92 -20.16
C TYR A 523 2.83 -10.60 -20.91
N LYS A 524 3.64 -10.42 -21.97
CA LYS A 524 3.59 -9.25 -22.84
C LYS A 524 4.09 -9.64 -24.22
N ASP A 525 3.26 -9.55 -25.24
CA ASP A 525 3.58 -10.08 -26.57
C ASP A 525 4.88 -9.53 -27.16
N THR A 526 5.21 -8.26 -26.88
CA THR A 526 6.46 -7.64 -27.33
C THR A 526 7.71 -8.36 -26.83
N VAL A 527 7.64 -9.05 -25.68
CA VAL A 527 8.76 -9.81 -25.09
C VAL A 527 9.21 -10.94 -26.02
N MET A 528 8.31 -11.50 -26.83
CA MET A 528 8.68 -12.54 -27.79
C MET A 528 9.66 -12.03 -28.86
N PHE A 529 9.69 -10.73 -29.12
CA PHE A 529 10.52 -10.12 -30.16
C PHE A 529 11.75 -9.40 -29.60
N MET A 530 11.91 -9.34 -28.27
CA MET A 530 13.00 -8.62 -27.61
C MET A 530 14.30 -9.44 -27.48
N PRO A 531 15.48 -8.77 -27.50
CA PRO A 531 16.76 -9.36 -27.10
C PRO A 531 16.77 -9.87 -25.65
N TYR A 532 17.69 -10.77 -25.32
CA TYR A 532 17.76 -11.42 -23.99
C TYR A 532 17.71 -10.41 -22.83
N GLU A 533 18.59 -9.40 -22.84
CA GLU A 533 18.72 -8.42 -21.76
C GLU A 533 17.42 -7.60 -21.57
N GLU A 534 16.79 -7.19 -22.67
CA GLU A 534 15.52 -6.45 -22.62
C GLU A 534 14.37 -7.31 -22.11
N ARG A 535 14.35 -8.62 -22.44
CA ARG A 535 13.36 -9.55 -21.88
C ARG A 535 13.52 -9.67 -20.38
N GLN A 536 14.75 -9.88 -19.88
CA GLN A 536 15.00 -9.99 -18.44
C GLN A 536 14.56 -8.73 -17.69
N LYS A 537 14.96 -7.55 -18.20
CA LYS A 537 14.57 -6.26 -17.62
C LYS A 537 13.05 -6.05 -17.62
N THR A 538 12.37 -6.39 -18.72
CA THR A 538 10.91 -6.22 -18.83
C THR A 538 10.16 -7.16 -17.89
N LEU A 539 10.61 -8.41 -17.77
CA LEU A 539 9.94 -9.45 -16.99
C LEU A 539 10.20 -9.34 -15.48
N GLN A 540 11.25 -8.62 -15.07
CA GLN A 540 11.62 -8.43 -13.66
C GLN A 540 10.45 -7.97 -12.79
N LYS A 541 9.53 -7.14 -13.33
CA LYS A 541 8.33 -6.70 -12.60
C LYS A 541 7.50 -7.89 -12.12
N TRP A 542 7.24 -8.88 -12.97
CA TRP A 542 6.33 -10.00 -12.68
C TRP A 542 7.04 -11.21 -12.09
N LEU A 543 8.29 -11.47 -12.49
CA LEU A 543 9.03 -12.65 -12.05
C LEU A 543 9.82 -12.39 -10.77
N GLY A 544 10.24 -11.15 -10.53
CA GLY A 544 11.15 -10.78 -9.42
C GLY A 544 12.56 -11.38 -9.55
N THR A 545 12.86 -12.03 -10.66
CA THR A 545 14.09 -12.77 -10.93
C THR A 545 14.24 -12.95 -12.45
N GLU A 546 15.38 -13.48 -12.87
CA GLU A 546 15.61 -13.78 -14.27
C GLU A 546 14.71 -14.93 -14.76
N CYS A 547 14.13 -14.75 -15.95
CA CYS A 547 13.37 -15.76 -16.67
C CYS A 547 14.29 -16.93 -17.05
N GLY A 548 13.98 -18.12 -16.51
CA GLY A 548 14.68 -19.38 -16.77
C GLY A 548 14.11 -20.24 -17.91
N CYS A 549 13.23 -19.70 -18.77
CA CYS A 549 12.63 -20.50 -19.84
C CYS A 549 13.68 -21.03 -20.84
N PRO A 550 13.38 -22.08 -21.65
CA PRO A 550 14.36 -22.70 -22.55
C PRO A 550 15.07 -21.72 -23.49
N ARG A 551 14.35 -20.72 -24.02
CA ARG A 551 14.95 -19.66 -24.85
C ARG A 551 15.95 -18.80 -24.07
N CYS A 552 15.60 -18.37 -22.87
CA CYS A 552 16.49 -17.58 -22.03
C CYS A 552 17.70 -18.38 -21.55
N ALA A 553 17.52 -19.65 -21.21
CA ALA A 553 18.63 -20.55 -20.88
C ALA A 553 19.60 -20.72 -22.07
N ALA A 554 19.08 -20.91 -23.28
CA ALA A 554 19.90 -20.99 -24.49
C ALA A 554 20.64 -19.68 -24.79
N ASP A 555 19.98 -18.53 -24.66
CA ASP A 555 20.61 -17.23 -24.86
C ASP A 555 21.70 -16.95 -23.81
N ARG A 556 21.48 -17.29 -22.54
CA ARG A 556 22.48 -17.18 -21.46
C ARG A 556 23.73 -18.00 -21.77
N LEU A 557 23.56 -19.23 -22.25
CA LEU A 557 24.68 -20.08 -22.67
C LEU A 557 25.45 -19.50 -23.87
N LYS A 558 24.76 -18.92 -24.85
CA LYS A 558 25.40 -18.25 -25.99
C LYS A 558 26.22 -17.04 -25.55
N ILE A 559 25.69 -16.22 -24.64
CA ILE A 559 26.38 -15.04 -24.09
C ILE A 559 27.62 -15.48 -23.29
N ALA A 560 27.48 -16.47 -22.40
CA ALA A 560 28.60 -16.98 -21.61
C ALA A 560 29.74 -17.55 -22.48
N LYS A 561 29.41 -18.22 -23.60
CA LYS A 561 30.40 -18.71 -24.57
C LYS A 561 31.11 -17.58 -25.34
N ARG A 562 30.43 -16.45 -25.59
CA ARG A 562 31.03 -15.26 -26.23
C ARG A 562 31.93 -14.49 -25.26
N GLY A 563 31.54 -14.38 -23.99
CA GLY A 563 32.35 -13.72 -22.95
C GLY A 563 33.63 -14.46 -22.58
N ARG A 564 33.72 -15.78 -22.82
CA ARG A 564 34.97 -16.57 -22.69
C ARG A 564 35.90 -16.49 -23.90
N LYS A 565 35.47 -15.83 -24.99
CA LYS A 565 36.27 -15.57 -26.19
C LYS A 565 36.58 -14.07 -26.29
N LEU A 566 37.40 -13.58 -25.38
CA LEU A 566 38.23 -12.40 -25.63
C LEU A 566 39.68 -12.82 -25.36
N PRO A 567 40.62 -12.57 -26.29
CA PRO A 567 42.02 -12.91 -26.11
C PRO A 567 42.65 -12.20 -24.91
#